data_AF-A0A259Q0C8-F1
#
_entry.id   AF-A0A259Q0C8-F1
#
_cell.length_a   1.000
_cell.length_b   1.000
_cell.length_c   1.000
_cell.angle_alpha   90.00
_cell.angle_beta   90.00
_cell.angle_gamma   90.00
#
_symmetry.space_group_name_H-M   'P 1'
#
loop_
_entity.id
_entity.type
_entity.pdbx_description
1 polymer ?
#
loop_
_entity_poly.entity_id
_entity_poly.type
_entity_poly.pdbx_seq_one_letter_code
_entity_poly.pdbx_strand_id
1 'polypeptide(L)'
;MRTAAPPPIALTHDTVSTCLGHGLAAALDALRHTRSGLRREGFDLFDLPAWIGAVPDVDATRLPQALRHYDCRNNRLAELGLLQDG
;
A
#
# COMPACT_ATOMS: atom_id res chain seq x y z
N MET A 1 6.10 -40.57 -14.64
CA MET A 1 6.37 -40.39 -13.20
C MET A 1 5.64 -39.13 -12.76
N ARG A 2 4.66 -39.21 -11.85
CA ARG A 2 3.87 -38.05 -11.38
C ARG A 2 4.61 -37.43 -10.20
N THR A 3 4.96 -36.16 -10.28
CA THR A 3 5.54 -35.42 -9.15
C THR A 3 4.48 -35.25 -8.06
N ALA A 4 4.87 -35.46 -6.81
CA ALA A 4 4.01 -35.16 -5.66
C ALA A 4 3.74 -33.65 -5.58
N ALA A 5 2.55 -33.26 -5.12
CA ALA A 5 2.23 -31.85 -4.93
C ALA A 5 3.10 -31.26 -3.80
N PRO A 6 3.55 -29.99 -3.92
CA PRO A 6 4.31 -29.34 -2.87
C PRO A 6 3.45 -29.18 -1.60
N PRO A 7 4.09 -29.12 -0.43
CA PRO A 7 3.38 -28.86 0.83
C PRO A 7 2.71 -27.46 0.80
N PRO A 8 1.61 -27.27 1.53
CA PRO A 8 0.90 -26.00 1.56
C PRO A 8 1.76 -24.90 2.19
N ILE A 9 1.64 -23.68 1.67
CA ILE A 9 2.28 -22.47 2.21
C ILE A 9 1.19 -21.62 2.87
N ALA A 10 1.39 -21.28 4.15
CA ALA A 10 0.47 -20.43 4.90
C ALA A 10 0.91 -18.95 4.85
N LEU A 11 -0.05 -18.04 4.76
CA LEU A 11 0.17 -16.62 5.07
C LEU A 11 0.04 -16.44 6.58
N THR A 12 1.08 -15.96 7.24
CA THR A 12 1.12 -15.82 8.70
C THR A 12 0.90 -14.39 9.17
N HIS A 13 1.27 -13.41 8.34
CA HIS A 13 1.11 -11.98 8.59
C HIS A 13 0.84 -11.29 7.25
N ASP A 14 0.04 -10.24 7.29
CA ASP A 14 -0.28 -9.40 6.15
C ASP A 14 -0.55 -7.96 6.59
N THR A 15 -0.33 -7.04 5.67
CA THR A 15 -0.52 -5.60 5.84
C THR A 15 -0.97 -5.04 4.50
N VAL A 16 -1.74 -3.95 4.55
CA VAL A 16 -2.20 -3.26 3.35
C VAL A 16 -2.27 -1.76 3.59
N SER A 17 -1.62 -0.98 2.74
CA SER A 17 -1.71 0.49 2.76
C SER A 17 -2.24 0.98 1.42
N THR A 18 -3.36 1.71 1.46
CA THR A 18 -4.08 2.20 0.27
C THR A 18 -4.59 3.61 0.51
N CYS A 19 -5.31 4.18 -0.46
CA CYS A 19 -6.02 5.44 -0.25
C CYS A 19 -7.10 5.40 0.86
N LEU A 20 -7.44 4.21 1.37
CA LEU A 20 -8.34 4.01 2.50
C LEU A 20 -7.64 4.19 3.85
N GLY A 21 -6.31 4.27 3.88
CA GLY A 21 -5.47 4.38 5.07
C GLY A 21 -4.42 3.27 5.15
N HIS A 22 -3.77 3.22 6.31
CA HIS A 22 -2.64 2.33 6.58
C HIS A 22 -3.08 1.15 7.45
N GLY A 23 -2.72 -0.05 7.03
CA GLY A 23 -2.94 -1.29 7.74
C GLY A 23 -4.35 -1.86 7.63
N LEU A 24 -4.50 -3.07 8.20
CA LEU A 24 -5.71 -3.88 8.09
C LEU A 24 -6.93 -3.24 8.74
N ALA A 25 -6.75 -2.54 9.87
CA ALA A 25 -7.85 -1.90 10.58
C ALA A 25 -8.53 -0.82 9.72
N ALA A 26 -7.73 0.04 9.07
CA ALA A 26 -8.24 1.09 8.19
C ALA A 26 -8.94 0.50 6.95
N ALA A 27 -8.31 -0.50 6.33
CA ALA A 27 -8.88 -1.17 5.16
C ALA A 27 -10.21 -1.89 5.50
N LEU A 28 -10.25 -2.63 6.61
CA LEU A 28 -11.43 -3.35 7.05
C LEU A 28 -12.59 -2.40 7.38
N ASP A 29 -12.32 -1.31 8.08
CA ASP A 29 -13.33 -0.31 8.40
C ASP A 29 -13.90 0.33 7.12
N ALA A 30 -13.05 0.74 6.19
CA ALA A 30 -13.48 1.33 4.93
C ALA A 30 -14.31 0.35 4.08
N LEU A 31 -13.90 -0.92 4.00
CA LEU A 31 -14.64 -1.96 3.28
C LEU A 31 -16.02 -2.21 3.90
N ARG A 32 -16.10 -2.33 5.23
CA ARG A 32 -17.37 -2.53 5.96
C ARG A 32 -18.35 -1.39 5.75
N HIS A 33 -17.85 -0.17 5.68
CA HIS A 33 -18.65 1.04 5.51
C HIS A 33 -18.75 1.50 4.05
N THR A 34 -18.26 0.71 3.08
CA THR A 34 -18.28 1.05 1.65
C THR A 34 -17.71 2.44 1.34
N ARG A 35 -16.67 2.85 2.06
CA ARG A 35 -16.04 4.17 1.90
C ARG A 35 -15.03 4.14 0.75
N SER A 36 -15.10 5.14 -0.12
CA SER A 36 -14.08 5.37 -1.15
C SER A 36 -12.96 6.26 -0.62
N GLY A 37 -11.72 5.94 -0.97
CA GLY A 37 -10.54 6.79 -0.75
C GLY A 37 -10.17 7.64 -1.96
N LEU A 38 -10.91 7.53 -3.07
CA LEU A 38 -10.64 8.29 -4.28
C LEU A 38 -10.95 9.77 -4.06
N ARG A 39 -10.02 10.62 -4.50
CA ARG A 39 -10.18 12.08 -4.48
C ARG A 39 -10.14 12.61 -5.90
N ARG A 40 -10.91 13.67 -6.16
CA ARG A 40 -10.84 14.38 -7.42
C ARG A 40 -9.60 15.27 -7.41
N GLU A 41 -8.50 14.71 -7.88
CA GLU A 41 -7.19 15.36 -7.97
C GLU A 41 -6.70 15.22 -9.41
N GLY A 42 -6.06 16.27 -9.92
CA GLY A 42 -5.42 16.24 -11.24
C GLY A 42 -4.18 15.35 -11.22
N PHE A 43 -3.78 14.86 -12.39
CA PHE A 43 -2.50 14.18 -12.53
C PHE A 43 -1.40 15.22 -12.80
N ASP A 44 -0.35 15.29 -11.99
CA ASP A 44 0.62 16.39 -12.07
C ASP A 44 1.28 16.59 -13.45
N LEU A 45 1.33 15.53 -14.27
CA LEU A 45 1.95 15.58 -15.60
C LEU A 45 1.03 16.13 -16.70
N PHE A 46 -0.31 16.12 -16.51
CA PHE A 46 -1.28 16.57 -17.51
C PHE A 46 -2.55 17.09 -16.85
N ASP A 47 -3.18 18.12 -17.41
CA ASP A 47 -4.51 18.59 -16.98
C ASP A 47 -5.59 17.57 -17.37
N LEU A 48 -5.62 16.46 -16.63
CA LEU A 48 -6.54 15.36 -16.76
C LEU A 48 -7.42 15.34 -15.50
N PRO A 49 -8.71 15.70 -15.63
CA PRO A 49 -9.66 15.55 -14.53
C PRO A 49 -9.81 14.06 -14.19
N ALA A 50 -9.24 13.64 -13.07
CA ALA A 50 -9.22 12.23 -12.65
C ALA A 50 -9.68 12.06 -11.20
N TRP A 51 -10.02 10.82 -10.86
CA TRP A 51 -10.20 10.37 -9.49
C TRP A 51 -9.00 9.48 -9.14
N ILE A 52 -8.22 9.89 -8.14
CA ILE A 52 -6.94 9.26 -7.80
C ILE A 52 -7.05 8.68 -6.39
N GLY A 53 -6.60 7.43 -6.24
CA GLY A 53 -6.42 6.78 -4.94
C GLY A 53 -5.04 7.06 -4.37
N ALA A 54 -4.76 8.31 -4.00
CA ALA A 54 -3.50 8.66 -3.37
C ALA A 54 -3.43 8.07 -1.95
N VAL A 55 -2.39 7.28 -1.68
CA VAL A 55 -2.10 6.80 -0.33
C VAL A 55 -1.52 7.96 0.48
N PRO A 56 -2.11 8.32 1.64
CA PRO A 56 -1.60 9.41 2.47
C PRO A 56 -0.19 9.10 2.99
N ASP A 57 0.55 10.14 3.42
CA ASP A 57 1.84 10.05 4.11
C ASP A 57 3.03 9.43 3.34
N VAL A 58 2.83 8.81 2.17
CA VAL A 58 3.90 8.17 1.37
C VAL A 58 5.06 9.12 1.07
N ASP A 59 4.78 10.38 0.75
CA ASP A 59 5.83 11.34 0.38
C ASP A 59 6.63 11.84 1.60
N ALA A 60 6.03 11.75 2.80
CA ALA A 60 6.68 12.04 4.07
C ALA A 60 7.50 10.85 4.61
N THR A 61 7.15 9.62 4.24
CA THR A 61 7.89 8.41 4.62
C THR A 61 9.34 8.48 4.13
N ARG A 62 10.25 7.93 4.93
CA ARG A 62 11.68 7.85 4.63
C ARG A 62 12.13 6.40 4.74
N LEU A 63 12.90 5.95 3.77
CA LEU A 63 13.56 4.65 3.86
C LEU A 63 14.66 4.66 4.93
N PRO A 64 14.95 3.51 5.54
CA PRO A 64 16.13 3.34 6.38
C PRO A 64 17.41 3.80 5.65
N GLN A 65 18.38 4.33 6.40
CA GLN A 65 19.60 4.93 5.82
C GLN A 65 20.33 4.00 4.84
N ALA A 66 20.37 2.70 5.15
CA ALA A 66 21.01 1.67 4.32
C ALA A 66 20.32 1.46 2.95
N LEU A 67 19.06 1.88 2.81
CA LEU A 67 18.24 1.71 1.61
C LEU A 67 17.99 3.03 0.87
N ARG A 68 18.64 4.13 1.28
CA ARG A 68 18.41 5.48 0.71
C ARG A 68 18.59 5.56 -0.81
N HIS A 69 19.42 4.69 -1.41
CA HIS A 69 19.62 4.67 -2.86
C HIS A 69 18.40 4.13 -3.62
N TYR A 70 17.47 3.49 -2.91
CA TYR A 70 16.20 3.03 -3.43
C TYR A 70 15.04 3.99 -3.10
N ASP A 71 15.33 5.23 -2.69
CA ASP A 71 14.32 6.18 -2.25
C ASP A 71 13.44 6.68 -3.40
N CYS A 72 12.35 5.96 -3.64
CA CYS A 72 11.30 6.31 -4.59
C CYS A 72 9.93 6.13 -3.93
N ARG A 73 8.90 6.74 -4.52
CA ARG A 73 7.53 6.70 -3.96
C ARG A 73 7.00 5.28 -3.75
N ASN A 74 7.32 4.36 -4.67
CA ASN A 74 6.92 2.95 -4.56
C ASN A 74 7.56 2.28 -3.33
N ASN A 75 8.84 2.53 -3.09
CA ASN A 75 9.54 1.91 -1.97
C ASN A 75 9.18 2.57 -0.64
N ARG A 76 8.91 3.88 -0.63
CA ARG A 76 8.31 4.56 0.53
C ARG A 76 6.94 4.00 0.89
N LEU A 77 6.12 3.64 -0.10
CA LEU A 77 4.84 2.95 0.14
C LEU A 77 5.06 1.54 0.71
N ALA A 78 6.05 0.80 0.22
CA ALA A 78 6.39 -0.51 0.77
C ALA A 78 6.86 -0.42 2.23
N GLU A 79 7.74 0.54 2.55
CA GLU A 79 8.18 0.83 3.92
C GLU A 79 7.01 1.24 4.83
N LEU A 80 6.14 2.12 4.34
CA LEU A 80 4.94 2.55 5.06
C LEU A 80 4.07 1.35 5.43
N GLY A 81 3.86 0.42 4.49
CA GLY A 81 3.12 -0.82 4.73
C GLY A 81 3.83 -1.77 5.68
N LEU A 82 5.15 -1.96 5.53
CA LEU A 82 5.98 -2.81 6.40
C LEU A 82 5.95 -2.38 7.87
N LEU A 83 5.79 -1.09 8.13
CA LEU A 83 5.68 -0.54 9.49
C LEU A 83 4.28 -0.70 10.11
N GLN A 84 3.31 -1.29 9.40
CA GLN A 84 1.97 -1.58 9.93
C GLN A 84 1.83 -3.05 10.32
N ASP A 85 0.82 -3.32 11.16
CA ASP A 85 0.25 -4.63 11.45
C ASP A 85 1.17 -5.71 12.08
N GLY A 86 2.44 -5.40 12.36
CA GLY A 86 3.29 -6.11 13.34
C GLY A 86 3.99 -7.37 12.85
#